data_AF-A0A061N4L8-F1
#
_entry.id   AF-A0A061N4L8-F1
#
_cell.length_a   1.000
_cell.length_b   1.000
_cell.length_c   1.000
_cell.angle_alpha   90.00
_cell.angle_beta   90.00
_cell.angle_gamma   90.00
#
_symmetry.space_group_name_H-M   'P 1'
#
loop_
_entity.id
_entity.type
_entity.pdbx_description
1 polymer ?
#
loop_
_entity_poly.entity_id
_entity_poly.type
_entity_poly.pdbx_seq_one_letter_code
_entity_poly.pdbx_strand_id
1 'polypeptide(L)' 'MELKKVEASFEKGAIIAVYDRDGLLVGKGRSSLSSNELGTANETSIVCIHRDHWVSHQKGQMIDESNKTTSDRL' A
#
# COMPACT_ATOMS: atom_id res chain seq x y z
N MET A 1 3.60 -8.22 6.86
CA MET A 1 4.21 -7.03 6.24
C MET A 1 4.59 -6.12 7.40
N GLU A 2 5.87 -5.98 7.73
CA GLU A 2 6.31 -5.11 8.84
C GLU A 2 6.46 -3.67 8.34
N LEU A 3 5.86 -2.72 9.06
CA LEU A 3 6.07 -1.29 8.86
C LEU A 3 7.49 -0.94 9.32
N LYS A 4 8.39 -0.64 8.38
CA LYS A 4 9.80 -0.40 8.70
C LYS A 4 10.13 1.05 9.05
N LYS A 5 9.37 2.03 8.57
CA LYS A 5 9.71 3.45 8.72
C LYS A 5 8.52 4.37 8.48
N VAL A 6 8.41 5.41 9.29
CA VAL A 6 7.51 6.56 9.08
C VAL A 6 8.39 7.76 8.75
N GLU A 7 8.22 8.36 7.57
CA GLU A 7 9.12 9.42 7.09
C GLU A 7 8.59 10.85 7.34
N ALA A 8 7.37 10.99 7.86
CA ALA A 8 6.74 12.28 8.09
C ALA A 8 5.87 12.29 9.36
N SER A 9 5.77 13.45 10.00
CA SER A 9 4.77 13.69 11.05
C SER A 9 3.40 13.92 10.42
N PHE A 10 2.37 13.26 10.92
CA PHE A 10 1.00 13.45 10.47
C PHE A 10 -0.01 13.20 11.58
N GLU A 11 -1.12 13.90 11.50
CA GLU A 11 -2.24 13.75 12.42
C GLU A 11 -3.16 12.58 12.02
N LYS A 12 -3.89 12.07 13.01
CA LYS A 12 -4.94 11.08 12.78
C LYS A 12 -5.96 11.61 11.79
N GLY A 13 -6.34 10.78 10.81
CA GLY A 13 -7.26 11.15 9.73
C GLY A 13 -6.60 11.80 8.51
N ALA A 14 -5.28 12.03 8.53
CA ALA A 14 -4.56 12.51 7.35
C ALA A 14 -4.57 11.49 6.21
N ILE A 15 -4.53 11.99 4.96
CA ILE A 15 -4.26 11.16 3.78
C ILE A 15 -2.75 10.98 3.65
N ILE A 16 -2.28 9.74 3.78
CA ILE A 16 -0.87 9.39 3.71
C ILE A 16 -0.57 8.54 2.47
N ALA A 17 0.64 8.66 1.95
CA ALA A 17 1.15 7.79 0.90
C ALA A 17 1.91 6.61 1.51
N VAL A 18 1.75 5.43 0.92
CA VAL A 18 2.48 4.21 1.30
C VAL A 18 3.37 3.81 0.16
N TYR A 19 4.65 3.61 0.48
CA TYR A 19 5.69 3.20 -0.44
C TYR A 19 6.14 1.78 -0.10
N ASP A 20 6.60 1.04 -1.11
CA ASP A 20 7.28 -0.23 -0.88
C ASP A 20 8.73 0.01 -0.41
N ARG A 21 9.48 -1.08 -0.25
CA ARG A 21 10.87 -1.03 0.25
C ARG A 21 11.84 -0.40 -0.75
N ASP A 22 11.48 -0.40 -2.03
CA ASP A 22 12.28 0.17 -3.11
C ASP A 22 11.94 1.66 -3.32
N GLY A 23 11.01 2.20 -2.52
CA GLY A 23 10.56 3.58 -2.59
C GLY A 23 9.53 3.83 -3.68
N LEU A 24 8.93 2.79 -4.27
CA LEU A 24 7.86 2.95 -5.25
C LEU A 24 6.53 3.18 -4.55
N LEU A 25 5.73 4.11 -5.07
CA LEU A 25 4.41 4.41 -4.53
C LEU A 25 3.46 3.21 -4.76
N VAL A 26 2.95 2.65 -3.67
CA VAL A 26 1.98 1.53 -3.69
C VAL A 26 0.55 2.04 -3.61
N GLY A 27 0.34 3.21 -3.02
CA GLY A 27 -0.98 3.83 -2.95
C GLY A 27 -1.11 4.88 -1.85
N LYS A 28 -2.33 5.36 -1.66
CA LYS A 28 -2.65 6.38 -0.65
C LYS A 28 -3.88 5.97 0.13
N GLY A 29 -3.95 6.37 1.40
CA GLY A 29 -5.16 6.18 2.16
C GLY A 29 -5.24 7.01 3.44
N ARG A 30 -6.43 7.03 4.02
CA ARG A 30 -6.69 7.78 5.27
C ARG A 30 -6.19 6.99 6.47
N SER A 31 -5.26 7.58 7.21
CA SER A 31 -4.70 6.96 8.42
C SER A 31 -5.70 7.01 9.59
N SER A 32 -5.83 5.90 10.31
CA SER A 32 -6.58 5.80 11.58
C SER A 32 -5.76 6.24 12.80
N LEU A 33 -4.45 6.43 12.62
CA LEU A 33 -3.48 6.83 13.65
C LEU A 33 -2.71 8.08 13.22
N SER A 34 -2.10 8.76 14.19
CA SER A 34 -1.03 9.72 13.97
C SER A 34 0.33 9.02 13.77
N SER A 35 1.32 9.76 13.28
CA SER A 35 2.70 9.24 13.11
C SER A 35 3.32 8.79 14.44
N ASN A 36 2.95 9.43 15.56
CA ASN A 36 3.49 9.09 16.88
C ASN A 36 2.91 7.78 17.42
N GLU A 37 1.61 7.55 17.22
CA GLU A 37 0.93 6.29 17.57
C GLU A 37 1.38 5.13 16.66
N LEU A 38 1.70 5.43 15.40
CA LEU A 38 2.20 4.43 14.46
C LEU A 38 3.59 3.91 14.84
N GLY A 39 4.46 4.79 15.37
CA GLY A 39 5.80 4.42 15.83
C GLY A 39 5.84 3.53 17.08
N THR A 40 4.74 3.47 17.83
CA THR A 40 4.61 2.66 19.07
C THR A 40 3.71 1.44 18.89
N ALA A 41 3.09 1.27 17.73
CA ALA A 41 2.23 0.15 17.37
C ALA A 41 3.05 -1.15 17.20
N ASN A 42 3.45 -1.74 18.33
CA ASN A 42 4.18 -3.02 18.39
C ASN A 42 3.27 -4.26 18.21
N GLU A 43 1.98 -4.07 17.96
CA GLU A 43 1.02 -5.16 17.78
C GLU A 43 0.70 -5.39 16.30
N THR A 44 0.89 -6.63 15.86
CA THR A 44 0.79 -7.10 14.47
C THR A 44 -0.63 -7.02 13.88
N SER A 45 -1.59 -6.50 14.64
CA SER A 45 -3.03 -6.49 14.33
C SER A 45 -3.62 -5.10 14.11
N ILE A 46 -2.81 -4.03 14.18
CA ILE A 46 -3.32 -2.67 14.05
C ILE A 46 -3.44 -2.28 12.57
N VAL A 47 -4.69 -2.16 12.09
CA VAL A 47 -5.00 -1.66 10.75
C VAL A 47 -4.87 -0.13 10.75
N CYS A 48 -3.75 0.34 10.19
CA CYS A 48 -3.41 1.77 10.14
C CYS A 48 -4.19 2.53 9.04
N ILE A 49 -4.58 1.83 7.97
CA ILE A 49 -5.43 2.35 6.90
C ILE A 49 -6.47 1.27 6.59
N HIS A 50 -7.75 1.61 6.73
CA HIS A 50 -8.83 0.70 6.35
C HIS A 50 -8.93 0.56 4.82
N ARG A 51 -9.30 -0.62 4.31
CA ARG A 51 -9.41 -0.89 2.87
C ARG A 51 -10.36 0.09 2.16
N ASP A 52 -11.48 0.45 2.78
CA ASP A 52 -12.45 1.38 2.19
C ASP A 52 -11.90 2.81 2.05
N HIS A 53 -10.80 3.12 2.74
CA HIS A 53 -10.11 4.41 2.62
C HIS A 53 -8.78 4.29 1.88
N TRP A 54 -8.54 3.17 1.19
CA TRP A 54 -7.31 2.89 0.46
C TRP A 54 -7.54 2.98 -1.06
N VAL A 55 -6.60 3.60 -1.75
CA VAL A 55 -6.51 3.61 -3.21
C VAL A 55 -5.15 3.07 -3.61
N SER A 56 -5.13 1.90 -4.26
CA SER A 56 -3.91 1.30 -4.79
C SER A 56 -3.41 2.07 -6.01
N HIS A 57 -2.12 2.33 -6.04
CA HIS A 57 -1.41 2.82 -7.20
C HIS A 57 -0.67 1.64 -7.83
N GLN A 58 -1.28 1.02 -8.86
CA GLN A 58 -0.57 0.07 -9.71
C GLN A 58 -0.07 0.84 -10.92
N LYS A 59 1.24 0.88 -11.15
CA LYS A 59 1.78 1.29 -12.45
C LYS A 59 1.33 0.20 -13.42
N GLY A 60 0.24 0.46 -14.15
CA GLY A 60 -0.37 -0.52 -15.04
C GLY A 60 0.63 -0.97 -16.11
N GLN A 61 1.14 -2.20 -16.00
CA GLN A 61 1.22 -3.02 -17.20
C GLN A 61 -0.13 -3.71 -17.30
N MET A 62 -0.93 -3.30 -18.27
CA MET A 62 -2.00 -4.16 -18.75
C MET A 62 -1.33 -5.42 -19.28
N ILE A 63 -1.55 -6.57 -18.64
CA ILE A 63 -1.39 -7.83 -19.34
C ILE A 63 -2.49 -7.85 -20.40
N ASP A 64 -2.09 -7.64 -21.65
CA ASP A 64 -2.99 -7.87 -22.77
C ASP A 64 -3.28 -9.39 -22.80
N GLU A 65 -4.49 -9.78 -22.40
CA GLU A 65 -4.95 -11.18 -22.46
C GLU A 65 -5.04 -11.70 -23.91
N SER A 66 -4.76 -10.85 -24.93
CA SER A 66 -4.69 -11.25 -26.34
C SER A 66 -3.51 -12.16 -26.70
N ASN A 67 -2.56 -12.39 -25.78
CA ASN A 67 -1.41 -13.27 -26.04
C ASN A 67 -1.51 -14.66 -25.37
N LYS A 68 -2.73 -15.18 -25.20
CA LYS A 68 -2.93 -16.63 -25.03
C LYS A 68 -2.66 -17.31 -26.39
N THR A 69 -1.39 -17.44 -26.73
CA THR A 69 -0.92 -18.28 -27.82
C THR A 69 -1.45 -19.68 -27.58
N THR A 70 -2.50 -20.06 -28.32
CA THR A 70 -2.80 -21.47 -28.62
C THR A 70 -1.60 -22.03 -29.40
N SER A 71 -0.59 -22.45 -28.66
CA SER A 71 0.47 -23.33 -29.12
C SER A 71 0.44 -24.59 -28.27
N ASP A 72 -0.72 -25.24 -28.21
CA ASP A 72 -0.78 -26.68 -28.02
C ASP A 72 -0.95 -27.30 -29.41
N ARG A 73 0.20 -27.42 -30.09
CA ARG A 73 0.40 -28.46 -31.09
C ARG A 73 0.52 -29.77 -30.33
N LEU A 74 -0.45 -30.66 -30.51
CA LEU A 74 -0.29 -32.08 -30.88
C LEU A 74 -1.65 -32.66 -31.26
#